data_AF-A0A971NXH2-F1
#
_entry.id   AF-A0A971NXH2-F1
#
_cell.length_a   1.000
_cell.length_b   1.000
_cell.length_c   1.000
_cell.angle_alpha   90.00
_cell.angle_beta   90.00
_cell.angle_gamma   90.00
#
_symmetry.space_group_name_H-M   'P 1'
#
loop_
_entity.id
_entity.type
_entity.pdbx_description
1 polymer ?
#
loop_
_entity_poly.entity_id
_entity_poly.type
_entity_poly.pdbx_seq_one_letter_code
_entity_poly.pdbx_strand_id
1 'polypeptide(L)'
;MFIAYIIKFNLYEYITQTFEIGNAGAWTLMAAFMLVSAAAAYMLGSMNFAIIISRLRYHDDIRKYGSGNAGATNMLRVWGKGPAGLTLLCDMLKCFAAVLIGVLLMGDIGAATAGLFCVVGHVFPCWHRFKGGKGVASTAMVAILASPVVFGILAVVFVVIVAATKYVSLASIMCALLFPLLLSSLTGPGPHFLMAFCASVLVLVMHRDNMKRLLNKTESQIDLGQCRFGKKQPEDLLPGNGGITESSAETVARDKNQGTKNTSRKKQKRRK
;
A
#
# COMPACT_ATOMS: atom_id res chain seq x y z
N MET A 1 -15.28 -12.77 18.98
CA MET A 1 -15.08 -13.92 19.87
C MET A 1 -13.82 -14.73 19.55
N PHE A 2 -13.56 -15.15 18.31
CA PHE A 2 -12.37 -15.97 17.98
C PHE A 2 -11.01 -15.23 18.13
N ILE A 3 -10.90 -13.99 17.63
CA ILE A 3 -9.70 -13.15 17.80
C ILE A 3 -9.44 -12.84 19.28
N ALA A 4 -10.48 -12.53 20.05
CA ALA A 4 -10.38 -12.29 21.50
C ALA A 4 -9.95 -13.54 22.30
N TYR A 5 -10.21 -14.75 21.80
CA TYR A 5 -9.77 -16.00 22.41
C TYR A 5 -8.29 -16.32 22.08
N ILE A 6 -7.86 -16.05 20.84
CA ILE A 6 -6.44 -16.15 20.45
C ILE A 6 -5.60 -15.11 21.20
N ILE A 7 -6.11 -13.90 21.41
CA ILE A 7 -5.42 -12.86 22.19
C ILE A 7 -5.20 -13.27 23.66
N LYS A 8 -6.08 -14.11 24.23
CA LYS A 8 -5.89 -14.66 25.59
C LYS A 8 -4.81 -15.73 25.67
N PHE A 9 -4.48 -16.38 24.55
CA PHE A 9 -3.38 -17.33 24.51
C PHE A 9 -2.06 -16.59 24.22
N ASN A 10 -1.27 -16.42 25.25
CA ASN A 10 0.05 -15.78 25.20
C ASN A 10 1.10 -16.84 25.58
N LEU A 11 1.85 -17.34 24.59
CA LEU A 11 2.83 -18.41 24.82
C LEU A 11 3.90 -18.00 25.85
N TYR A 12 4.30 -16.73 25.86
CA TYR A 12 5.21 -16.19 26.88
C TYR A 12 4.60 -16.28 28.30
N GLU A 13 3.35 -15.85 28.49
CA GLU A 13 2.67 -15.96 29.79
C GLU A 13 2.48 -17.42 30.21
N TYR A 14 2.10 -18.29 29.26
CA TYR A 14 1.94 -19.72 29.52
C TYR A 14 3.23 -20.38 30.01
N ILE A 15 4.37 -20.11 29.36
CA ILE A 15 5.67 -20.66 29.76
C ILE A 15 6.11 -20.11 31.12
N THR A 16 6.01 -18.79 31.30
CA THR A 16 6.45 -18.16 32.56
C THR A 16 5.63 -18.63 33.76
N GLN A 17 4.33 -18.86 33.59
CA GLN A 17 3.46 -19.41 34.64
C GLN A 17 3.69 -20.90 34.89
N THR A 18 3.81 -21.71 33.82
CA THR A 18 3.95 -23.17 33.93
C THR A 18 5.26 -23.59 34.59
N PHE A 19 6.34 -22.85 34.35
CA PHE A 19 7.67 -23.15 34.88
C PHE A 19 8.08 -22.25 36.06
N GLU A 20 7.14 -21.45 36.61
CA GLU A 20 7.37 -20.55 37.75
C GLU A 20 8.65 -19.71 37.59
N ILE A 21 8.85 -19.17 36.38
CA ILE A 21 10.10 -18.53 36.00
C ILE A 21 10.25 -17.22 36.78
N GLY A 22 11.30 -17.13 37.60
CA GLY A 22 11.62 -15.92 38.34
C GLY A 22 11.88 -14.70 37.45
N ASN A 23 11.79 -13.50 38.03
CA ASN A 23 11.82 -12.22 37.31
C ASN A 23 12.94 -12.10 36.27
N ALA A 24 14.18 -12.46 36.62
CA ALA A 24 15.31 -12.39 35.68
C ALA A 24 15.10 -13.27 34.44
N GLY A 25 14.60 -14.50 34.63
CA GLY A 25 14.28 -15.41 33.52
C GLY A 25 13.12 -14.89 32.67
N ALA A 26 12.08 -14.34 33.30
CA ALA A 26 10.94 -13.76 32.59
C ALA A 26 11.37 -12.60 31.66
N TRP A 27 12.23 -11.68 32.12
CA TRP A 27 12.76 -10.60 31.28
C TRP A 27 13.56 -11.13 30.08
N THR A 28 14.40 -12.16 30.28
CA THR A 28 15.17 -12.75 29.18
C THR A 28 14.30 -13.42 28.14
N LEU A 29 13.27 -14.17 28.56
CA LEU A 29 12.31 -14.79 27.65
C LEU A 29 11.48 -13.73 26.91
N MET A 30 11.04 -12.69 27.60
CA MET A 30 10.30 -11.60 26.98
C MET A 30 11.11 -10.97 25.84
N ALA A 31 12.39 -10.66 26.09
CA ALA A 31 13.28 -10.10 25.07
C ALA A 31 13.47 -11.06 23.88
N ALA A 32 13.68 -12.36 24.16
CA ALA A 32 13.83 -13.37 23.11
C ALA A 32 12.57 -13.48 22.23
N PHE A 33 11.39 -13.55 22.85
CA PHE A 33 10.12 -13.65 22.12
C PHE A 33 9.82 -12.37 21.31
N MET A 34 10.17 -11.19 21.83
CA MET A 34 10.05 -9.94 21.09
C MET A 34 10.94 -9.95 19.84
N LEU A 35 12.20 -10.38 19.99
CA LEU A 35 13.15 -10.46 18.88
C LEU A 35 12.68 -11.46 17.82
N VAL A 36 12.20 -12.64 18.23
CA VAL A 36 11.65 -13.64 17.32
C VAL A 36 10.42 -13.11 16.59
N SER A 37 9.50 -12.46 17.31
CA SER A 37 8.29 -11.85 16.72
C SER A 37 8.66 -10.78 15.68
N ALA A 38 9.60 -9.89 16.01
CA ALA A 38 10.08 -8.85 15.12
C ALA A 38 10.78 -9.43 13.88
N ALA A 39 11.69 -10.39 14.06
CA ALA A 39 12.46 -11.01 12.98
C ALA A 39 11.54 -11.79 12.03
N ALA A 40 10.64 -12.63 12.56
CA ALA A 40 9.70 -13.41 11.77
C ALA A 40 8.76 -12.49 10.97
N ALA A 41 8.21 -11.45 11.61
CA ALA A 41 7.35 -10.48 10.95
C ALA A 41 8.08 -9.68 9.86
N TYR A 42 9.33 -9.27 10.11
CA TYR A 42 10.15 -8.58 9.12
C TYR A 42 10.46 -9.47 7.91
N MET A 43 10.78 -10.75 8.13
CA MET A 43 11.03 -11.71 7.05
C MET A 43 9.79 -11.93 6.18
N LEU A 44 8.62 -12.10 6.80
CA LEU A 44 7.33 -12.20 6.10
C LEU A 44 6.98 -10.90 5.37
N GLY A 45 7.14 -9.76 6.02
CA GLY A 45 6.91 -8.44 5.43
C GLY A 45 7.79 -8.19 4.21
N SER A 46 9.03 -8.68 4.25
CA SER A 46 10.03 -8.56 3.18
C SER A 46 9.66 -9.30 1.90
N MET A 47 8.68 -10.21 1.92
CA MET A 47 8.11 -10.82 0.72
C MET A 47 7.24 -9.79 -0.01
N ASN A 48 7.81 -8.99 -0.92
CA ASN A 48 7.06 -7.96 -1.63
C ASN A 48 6.31 -8.57 -2.83
N PHE A 49 4.99 -8.71 -2.69
CA PHE A 49 4.18 -9.41 -3.71
C PHE A 49 4.06 -8.64 -5.01
N ALA A 50 4.22 -7.32 -5.04
CA ALA A 50 4.26 -6.58 -6.30
C ALA A 50 5.45 -7.03 -7.16
N ILE A 51 6.62 -7.22 -6.53
CA ILE A 51 7.85 -7.68 -7.20
C ILE A 51 7.74 -9.17 -7.55
N ILE A 52 7.21 -9.99 -6.64
CA ILE A 52 7.07 -11.44 -6.88
C ILE A 52 6.11 -11.69 -8.05
N ILE A 53 4.92 -11.08 -8.02
CA ILE A 53 3.90 -11.23 -9.07
C ILE A 53 4.42 -10.67 -10.39
N SER A 54 5.12 -9.53 -10.36
CA SER A 54 5.68 -8.96 -11.59
C SER A 54 6.66 -9.90 -12.27
N ARG A 55 7.61 -10.45 -11.51
CA ARG A 55 8.65 -11.32 -12.06
C ARG A 55 8.10 -12.66 -12.49
N LEU A 56 7.14 -13.20 -11.76
CA LEU A 56 6.59 -14.53 -12.05
C LEU A 56 5.63 -14.50 -13.25
N ARG A 57 4.76 -13.48 -13.33
CA ARG A 57 3.69 -13.42 -14.34
C ARG A 57 4.05 -12.59 -15.57
N TYR A 58 4.88 -11.57 -15.40
CA TYR A 58 5.24 -10.61 -16.46
C TYR A 58 6.73 -10.65 -16.82
N HIS A 59 7.51 -11.53 -16.18
CA HIS A 59 8.95 -11.71 -16.41
C HIS A 59 9.77 -10.42 -16.29
N ASP A 60 9.28 -9.42 -15.56
CA ASP A 60 9.98 -8.15 -15.36
C ASP A 60 9.70 -7.53 -13.97
N ASP A 61 10.45 -6.49 -13.62
CA ASP A 61 10.38 -5.80 -12.34
C ASP A 61 9.47 -4.57 -12.42
N ILE A 62 8.39 -4.56 -11.61
CA ILE A 62 7.44 -3.44 -11.53
C ILE A 62 8.08 -2.09 -11.24
N ARG A 63 9.25 -2.09 -10.58
CA ARG A 63 9.95 -0.85 -10.19
C ARG A 63 10.55 -0.11 -11.38
N LYS A 64 10.62 -0.73 -12.56
CA LYS A 64 11.05 -0.07 -13.80
C LYS A 64 9.96 0.80 -14.43
N TYR A 65 8.72 0.65 -13.98
CA TYR A 65 7.55 1.18 -14.68
C TYR A 65 6.70 2.12 -13.80
N GLY A 66 5.95 3.01 -14.45
CA GLY A 66 4.99 3.91 -13.81
C GLY A 66 5.64 4.81 -12.77
N SER A 67 5.25 4.65 -11.50
CA SER A 67 5.81 5.40 -10.38
C SER A 67 7.13 4.83 -9.82
N GLY A 68 7.57 3.68 -10.31
CA GLY A 68 8.73 2.95 -9.81
C GLY A 68 8.55 2.28 -8.44
N ASN A 69 7.36 2.39 -7.84
CA ASN A 69 7.07 1.84 -6.52
C ASN A 69 6.59 0.38 -6.59
N ALA A 70 7.03 -0.46 -5.66
CA ALA A 70 6.62 -1.87 -5.57
C ALA A 70 5.36 -2.02 -4.72
N GLY A 71 4.21 -1.58 -5.24
CA GLY A 71 2.92 -1.71 -4.55
C GLY A 71 1.72 -1.73 -5.49
N ALA A 72 0.55 -2.05 -4.93
CA ALA A 72 -0.70 -2.28 -5.68
C ALA A 72 -1.12 -1.11 -6.59
N THR A 73 -0.92 0.15 -6.19
CA THR A 73 -1.24 1.32 -7.03
C THR A 73 -0.39 1.37 -8.30
N ASN A 74 0.89 0.97 -8.22
CA ASN A 74 1.74 0.92 -9.42
C ASN A 74 1.34 -0.26 -10.31
N MET A 75 1.06 -1.42 -9.71
CA MET A 75 0.51 -2.58 -10.41
C MET A 75 -0.76 -2.23 -11.18
N LEU A 76 -1.65 -1.42 -10.57
CA LEU A 76 -2.90 -0.97 -11.20
C LEU A 76 -2.62 -0.14 -12.47
N ARG A 77 -1.62 0.74 -12.42
CA ARG A 77 -1.25 1.61 -13.54
C ARG A 77 -0.56 0.85 -14.67
N VAL A 78 0.25 -0.15 -14.33
CA VAL A 78 1.12 -0.86 -15.29
C VAL A 78 0.42 -2.08 -15.88
N TRP A 79 -0.20 -2.93 -15.06
CA TRP A 79 -0.80 -4.21 -15.48
C TRP A 79 -2.29 -4.37 -15.15
N GLY A 80 -2.94 -3.34 -14.60
CA GLY A 80 -4.40 -3.29 -14.43
C GLY A 80 -4.93 -3.88 -13.12
N LYS A 81 -6.26 -3.96 -13.03
CA LYS A 81 -7.00 -4.26 -11.78
C LYS A 81 -6.71 -5.65 -11.21
N GLY A 82 -6.58 -6.68 -12.04
CA GLY A 82 -6.35 -8.05 -11.59
C GLY A 82 -5.05 -8.21 -10.79
N PRO A 83 -3.87 -7.90 -11.37
CA PRO A 83 -2.59 -7.97 -10.68
C PRO A 83 -2.51 -7.02 -9.47
N ALA A 84 -3.12 -5.84 -9.55
CA ALA A 84 -3.19 -4.90 -8.44
C ALA A 84 -3.98 -5.44 -7.26
N GLY A 85 -5.16 -6.02 -7.51
CA GLY A 85 -5.99 -6.64 -6.48
C GLY A 85 -5.30 -7.84 -5.83
N LEU A 86 -4.66 -8.69 -6.63
CA LEU A 86 -3.88 -9.82 -6.11
C LEU A 86 -2.71 -9.35 -5.24
N THR A 87 -1.98 -8.33 -5.69
CA THR A 87 -0.88 -7.74 -4.92
C THR A 87 -1.37 -7.19 -3.58
N LEU A 88 -2.47 -6.42 -3.60
CA LEU A 88 -3.07 -5.87 -2.40
C LEU A 88 -3.49 -6.96 -1.41
N LEU A 89 -4.18 -7.99 -1.91
CA LEU A 89 -4.63 -9.12 -1.11
C LEU A 89 -3.44 -9.86 -0.46
N CYS A 90 -2.41 -10.20 -1.23
CA CYS A 90 -1.24 -10.89 -0.69
C CYS A 90 -0.44 -10.04 0.31
N ASP A 91 -0.27 -8.74 0.05
CA ASP A 91 0.40 -7.82 0.98
C ASP A 91 -0.39 -7.62 2.29
N MET A 92 -1.72 -7.72 2.23
CA MET A 92 -2.58 -7.73 3.42
C MET A 92 -2.52 -9.07 4.15
N LEU A 93 -2.60 -10.19 3.43
CA LEU A 93 -2.56 -11.54 4.02
C LEU A 93 -1.25 -11.86 4.73
N LYS A 94 -0.11 -11.48 4.15
CA LYS A 94 1.18 -11.67 4.84
C LYS A 94 1.27 -10.88 6.14
N CYS A 95 0.67 -9.69 6.16
CA CYS A 95 0.65 -8.83 7.34
C CYS A 95 -0.29 -9.40 8.41
N PHE A 96 -1.44 -9.95 7.98
CA PHE A 96 -2.32 -10.70 8.85
C PHE A 96 -1.60 -11.88 9.50
N ALA A 97 -0.90 -12.69 8.69
CA ALA A 97 -0.13 -13.84 9.18
C ALA A 97 0.98 -13.42 10.15
N ALA A 98 1.72 -12.35 9.84
CA ALA A 98 2.76 -11.83 10.73
C ALA A 98 2.19 -11.38 12.09
N VAL A 99 1.09 -10.62 12.09
CA VAL A 99 0.44 -10.17 13.33
C VAL A 99 -0.11 -11.36 14.12
N LEU A 100 -0.72 -12.34 13.46
CA LEU A 100 -1.23 -13.55 14.10
C LEU A 100 -0.11 -14.32 14.83
N ILE A 101 1.05 -14.48 14.19
CA ILE A 101 2.23 -15.09 14.83
C ILE A 101 2.66 -14.27 16.05
N GLY A 102 2.69 -12.94 15.95
CA GLY A 102 3.00 -12.05 17.07
C GLY A 102 2.03 -12.23 18.25
N VAL A 103 0.72 -12.29 17.97
CA VAL A 103 -0.31 -12.53 19.00
C VAL A 103 -0.07 -13.87 19.70
N LEU A 104 0.19 -14.94 18.96
CA LEU A 104 0.41 -16.26 19.54
C LEU A 104 1.65 -16.31 20.43
N LEU A 105 2.69 -15.51 20.12
CA LEU A 105 3.93 -15.47 20.87
C LEU A 105 3.83 -14.61 22.14
N MET A 106 3.23 -13.42 22.05
CA MET A 106 3.30 -12.41 23.12
C MET A 106 2.00 -11.58 23.30
N GLY A 107 0.87 -12.06 22.82
CA GLY A 107 -0.41 -11.33 22.88
C GLY A 107 -0.34 -9.97 22.19
N ASP A 108 -0.92 -8.95 22.84
CA ASP A 108 -1.04 -7.59 22.28
C ASP A 108 0.31 -6.92 21.97
N ILE A 109 1.32 -7.15 22.80
CA ILE A 109 2.67 -6.59 22.58
C ILE A 109 3.31 -7.24 21.35
N GLY A 110 3.13 -8.55 21.19
CA GLY A 110 3.59 -9.27 20.01
C GLY A 110 2.86 -8.84 18.74
N ALA A 111 1.55 -8.60 18.83
CA ALA A 111 0.73 -8.08 17.73
C ALA A 111 1.25 -6.72 17.22
N ALA A 112 1.47 -5.78 18.14
CA ALA A 112 2.00 -4.46 17.82
C ALA A 112 3.42 -4.53 17.25
N THR A 113 4.28 -5.35 17.84
CA THR A 113 5.67 -5.55 17.38
C THR A 113 5.70 -6.15 15.97
N ALA A 114 4.96 -7.25 15.75
CA ALA A 114 4.88 -7.90 14.45
C ALA A 114 4.25 -7.01 13.38
N GLY A 115 3.20 -6.26 13.72
CA GLY A 115 2.58 -5.28 12.81
C GLY A 115 3.59 -4.25 12.33
N LEU A 116 4.33 -3.62 13.25
CA LEU A 116 5.36 -2.64 12.90
C LEU A 116 6.45 -3.23 12.02
N PHE A 117 7.05 -4.36 12.44
CA PHE A 117 8.17 -4.96 11.72
C PHE A 117 7.75 -5.58 10.38
N CYS A 118 6.50 -6.02 10.21
CA CYS A 118 5.98 -6.40 8.91
C CYS A 118 5.87 -5.20 7.96
N VAL A 119 5.42 -4.03 8.45
CA VAL A 119 5.41 -2.79 7.64
C VAL A 119 6.84 -2.39 7.27
N VAL A 120 7.77 -2.43 8.22
CA VAL A 120 9.20 -2.17 7.97
C VAL A 120 9.76 -3.12 6.91
N GLY A 121 9.46 -4.43 6.99
CA GLY A 121 9.87 -5.42 6.01
C GLY A 121 9.28 -5.16 4.62
N HIS A 122 8.01 -4.75 4.53
CA HIS A 122 7.39 -4.41 3.25
C HIS A 122 8.06 -3.18 2.59
N VAL A 123 8.47 -2.20 3.40
CA VAL A 123 9.13 -0.97 2.93
C VAL A 123 10.59 -1.22 2.56
N PHE A 124 11.32 -1.94 3.41
CA PHE A 124 12.73 -2.27 3.25
C PHE A 124 12.95 -3.79 3.16
N PRO A 125 12.48 -4.45 2.09
CA PRO A 125 12.56 -5.90 1.95
C PRO A 125 13.99 -6.36 1.73
N CYS A 126 14.52 -7.16 2.65
CA CYS A 126 15.89 -7.71 2.55
C CYS A 126 16.09 -8.52 1.26
N TRP A 127 15.09 -9.31 0.86
CA TRP A 127 15.10 -10.14 -0.37
C TRP A 127 15.15 -9.33 -1.67
N HIS A 128 14.83 -8.04 -1.61
CA HIS A 128 14.68 -7.19 -2.80
C HIS A 128 15.56 -5.93 -2.75
N ARG A 129 16.74 -6.05 -2.13
CA ARG A 129 17.76 -4.99 -2.00
C ARG A 129 17.24 -3.76 -1.26
N PHE A 130 16.40 -3.96 -0.24
CA PHE A 130 15.82 -2.92 0.61
C PHE A 130 15.03 -1.84 -0.15
N LYS A 131 14.52 -2.17 -1.35
CA LYS A 131 13.71 -1.27 -2.18
C LYS A 131 12.32 -1.86 -2.40
N GLY A 132 11.41 -1.57 -1.47
CA GLY A 132 10.05 -2.12 -1.43
C GLY A 132 8.95 -1.13 -1.77
N GLY A 133 7.80 -1.31 -1.11
CA GLY A 133 6.62 -0.46 -1.27
C GLY A 133 6.55 0.64 -0.20
N LYS A 134 5.38 1.29 -0.07
CA LYS A 134 5.17 2.38 0.90
C LYS A 134 4.49 1.95 2.20
N GLY A 135 4.12 0.68 2.33
CA GLY A 135 3.54 0.14 3.55
C GLY A 135 2.07 0.46 3.81
N VAL A 136 1.36 1.15 2.90
CA VAL A 136 -0.05 1.54 3.10
C VAL A 136 -0.98 0.34 3.30
N ALA A 137 -0.85 -0.70 2.44
CA ALA A 137 -1.68 -1.90 2.54
C ALA A 137 -1.42 -2.70 3.82
N SER A 138 -0.15 -2.85 4.19
CA SER A 138 0.24 -3.52 5.44
C SER A 138 -0.25 -2.73 6.66
N THR A 139 -0.09 -1.39 6.66
CA THR A 139 -0.60 -0.52 7.74
C THR A 139 -2.13 -0.57 7.82
N ALA A 140 -2.83 -0.65 6.68
CA ALA A 140 -4.27 -0.83 6.66
C ALA A 140 -4.70 -2.15 7.30
N MET A 141 -4.00 -3.26 7.03
CA MET A 141 -4.27 -4.53 7.71
C MET A 141 -4.00 -4.42 9.21
N VAL A 142 -2.92 -3.78 9.62
CA VAL A 142 -2.64 -3.53 11.04
C VAL A 142 -3.75 -2.70 11.70
N ALA A 143 -4.28 -1.69 11.01
CA ALA A 143 -5.42 -0.91 11.49
C ALA A 143 -6.69 -1.77 11.64
N ILE A 144 -6.98 -2.66 10.69
CA ILE A 144 -8.11 -3.61 10.77
C ILE A 144 -7.99 -4.48 12.03
N LEU A 145 -6.80 -5.01 12.29
CA LEU A 145 -6.55 -5.92 13.41
C LEU A 145 -6.54 -5.21 14.76
N ALA A 146 -6.02 -3.98 14.81
CA ALA A 146 -6.01 -3.17 16.03
C ALA A 146 -7.42 -2.68 16.40
N SER A 147 -8.17 -2.16 15.43
CA SER A 147 -9.56 -1.76 15.63
C SER A 147 -10.30 -1.64 14.29
N PRO A 148 -11.25 -2.54 14.00
CA PRO A 148 -12.07 -2.45 12.79
C PRO A 148 -12.83 -1.13 12.66
N VAL A 149 -13.18 -0.49 13.79
CA VAL A 149 -13.85 0.82 13.82
C VAL A 149 -12.92 1.92 13.33
N VAL A 150 -11.67 1.94 13.82
CA VAL A 150 -10.66 2.91 13.38
C VAL A 150 -10.38 2.74 11.88
N PHE A 151 -10.22 1.49 11.41
CA PHE A 151 -10.08 1.22 9.99
C PHE A 151 -11.30 1.69 9.19
N GLY A 152 -12.52 1.45 9.67
CA GLY A 152 -13.75 1.91 9.01
C GLY A 152 -13.75 3.43 8.79
N ILE A 153 -13.41 4.20 9.82
CA ILE A 153 -13.30 5.66 9.73
C ILE A 153 -12.22 6.06 8.71
N LEU A 154 -11.02 5.47 8.80
CA LEU A 154 -9.92 5.76 7.87
C LEU A 154 -10.28 5.39 6.43
N ALA A 155 -11.01 4.30 6.20
CA ALA A 155 -11.45 3.87 4.89
C ALA A 155 -12.46 4.87 4.30
N VAL A 156 -13.41 5.37 5.09
CA VAL A 156 -14.32 6.44 4.65
C VAL A 156 -13.53 7.69 4.26
N VAL A 157 -12.61 8.15 5.11
CA VAL A 157 -11.74 9.31 4.82
C VAL A 157 -10.96 9.09 3.53
N PHE A 158 -10.37 7.90 3.36
CA PHE A 158 -9.63 7.54 2.16
C PHE A 158 -10.49 7.64 0.90
N VAL A 159 -11.68 7.03 0.92
CA VAL A 159 -12.61 7.02 -0.21
C VAL A 159 -13.09 8.43 -0.55
N VAL A 160 -13.45 9.24 0.45
CA VAL A 160 -13.89 10.63 0.25
C VAL A 160 -12.80 11.46 -0.42
N ILE A 161 -11.56 11.40 0.08
CA ILE A 161 -10.44 12.15 -0.50
C ILE A 161 -10.14 11.68 -1.92
N VAL A 162 -10.10 10.37 -2.16
CA VAL A 162 -9.88 9.82 -3.51
C VAL A 162 -11.00 10.21 -4.47
N ALA A 163 -12.26 10.16 -4.03
CA ALA A 163 -13.40 10.53 -4.85
C ALA A 163 -13.36 12.01 -5.27
N ALA A 164 -13.03 12.90 -4.32
CA ALA A 164 -12.96 14.35 -4.52
C ALA A 164 -11.72 14.80 -5.32
N THR A 165 -10.55 14.19 -5.09
CA THR A 165 -9.27 14.70 -5.62
C THR A 165 -8.62 13.81 -6.67
N LYS A 166 -9.06 12.55 -6.79
CA LYS A 166 -8.42 11.49 -7.60
C LYS A 166 -6.97 11.18 -7.20
N TYR A 167 -6.49 11.64 -6.03
CA TYR A 167 -5.14 11.37 -5.53
C TYR A 167 -5.11 10.31 -4.42
N VAL A 168 -4.62 9.11 -4.76
CA VAL A 168 -4.38 8.02 -3.79
C VAL A 168 -3.33 8.39 -2.75
N SER A 169 -2.30 9.13 -3.16
CA SER A 169 -1.21 9.55 -2.27
C SER A 169 -1.69 10.53 -1.21
N LEU A 170 -2.52 11.51 -1.58
CA LEU A 170 -3.11 12.46 -0.63
C LEU A 170 -3.97 11.73 0.41
N ALA A 171 -4.84 10.83 -0.04
CA ALA A 171 -5.67 10.02 0.84
C ALA A 171 -4.82 9.18 1.82
N SER A 172 -3.75 8.54 1.32
CA SER A 172 -2.85 7.74 2.15
C SER A 172 -2.12 8.57 3.21
N ILE A 173 -1.67 9.79 2.86
CA ILE A 173 -1.02 10.72 3.79
C ILE A 173 -1.99 11.15 4.88
N MET A 174 -3.23 11.52 4.52
CA MET A 174 -4.25 11.91 5.50
C MET A 174 -4.61 10.74 6.44
N CYS A 175 -4.77 9.53 5.92
CA CYS A 175 -5.00 8.36 6.75
C CYS A 175 -3.81 8.09 7.70
N ALA A 176 -2.57 8.25 7.24
CA ALA A 176 -1.39 8.07 8.09
C ALA A 176 -1.36 9.10 9.23
N LEU A 177 -1.71 10.35 8.97
CA LEU A 177 -1.80 11.39 10.02
C LEU A 177 -2.90 11.08 11.04
N LEU A 178 -4.06 10.62 10.58
CA LEU A 178 -5.20 10.34 11.44
C LEU A 178 -5.09 9.03 12.23
N PHE A 179 -4.36 8.04 11.73
CA PHE A 179 -4.34 6.69 12.31
C PHE A 179 -3.95 6.65 13.80
N PRO A 180 -2.80 7.17 14.25
CA PRO A 180 -2.43 7.12 15.66
C PRO A 180 -3.37 7.96 16.54
N LEU A 181 -3.91 9.07 16.02
CA LEU A 181 -4.84 9.94 16.73
C LEU A 181 -6.17 9.24 16.99
N LEU A 182 -6.75 8.64 15.95
CA LEU A 182 -8.01 7.88 16.08
C LEU A 182 -7.82 6.66 16.96
N LEU A 183 -6.72 5.93 16.80
CA LEU A 183 -6.46 4.74 17.60
C LEU A 183 -6.32 5.08 19.08
N SER A 184 -5.54 6.11 19.44
CA SER A 184 -5.39 6.56 20.83
C SER A 184 -6.73 7.01 21.43
N SER A 185 -7.55 7.74 20.67
CA SER A 185 -8.82 8.27 21.18
C SER A 185 -9.87 7.18 21.42
N LEU A 186 -9.88 6.10 20.63
CA LEU A 186 -10.87 5.03 20.75
C LEU A 186 -10.42 3.87 21.64
N THR A 187 -9.12 3.59 21.73
CA THR A 187 -8.58 2.41 22.44
C THR A 187 -7.70 2.75 23.65
N GLY A 188 -7.38 4.03 23.85
CA GLY A 188 -6.48 4.49 24.90
C GLY A 188 -5.00 4.39 24.52
N PRO A 189 -4.10 4.91 25.37
CA PRO A 189 -2.66 4.78 25.19
C PRO A 189 -2.22 3.34 25.46
N GLY A 190 -1.48 2.74 24.54
CA GLY A 190 -1.01 1.35 24.64
C GLY A 190 0.02 0.97 23.59
N PRO A 191 0.48 -0.29 23.53
CA PRO A 191 1.50 -0.73 22.58
C PRO A 191 1.08 -0.51 21.12
N HIS A 192 -0.23 -0.59 20.85
CA HIS A 192 -0.81 -0.33 19.54
C HIS A 192 -0.69 1.14 19.10
N PHE A 193 -0.70 2.10 20.04
CA PHE A 193 -0.48 3.52 19.72
C PHE A 193 0.95 3.76 19.21
N LEU A 194 1.96 3.23 19.92
CA LEU A 194 3.36 3.40 19.52
C LEU A 194 3.62 2.76 18.15
N MET A 195 3.09 1.56 17.93
CA MET A 195 3.13 0.91 16.62
C MET A 195 2.48 1.78 15.54
N ALA A 196 1.28 2.30 15.77
CA ALA A 196 0.55 3.12 14.80
C ALA A 196 1.30 4.40 14.48
N PHE A 197 1.86 5.06 15.50
CA PHE A 197 2.67 6.26 15.35
C PHE A 197 3.91 5.99 14.50
N CYS A 198 4.69 4.96 14.83
CA CYS A 198 5.90 4.59 14.07
C CYS A 198 5.57 4.18 12.62
N ALA A 199 4.52 3.38 12.41
CA ALA A 199 4.06 2.99 11.08
C ALA A 199 3.62 4.21 10.25
N SER A 200 2.88 5.14 10.86
CA SER A 200 2.46 6.39 10.22
C SER A 200 3.64 7.27 9.82
N VAL A 201 4.62 7.47 10.72
CA VAL A 201 5.85 8.21 10.40
C VAL A 201 6.56 7.57 9.21
N LEU A 202 6.71 6.24 9.21
CA LEU A 202 7.33 5.51 8.11
C LEU A 202 6.57 5.72 6.79
N VAL A 203 5.23 5.60 6.80
CA VAL A 203 4.39 5.83 5.61
C VAL A 203 4.56 7.27 5.10
N LEU A 204 4.60 8.27 5.98
CA LEU A 204 4.79 9.67 5.61
C LEU A 204 6.17 9.91 4.97
N VAL A 205 7.23 9.37 5.55
CA VAL A 205 8.59 9.44 4.98
C VAL A 205 8.63 8.82 3.58
N MET A 206 7.95 7.69 3.40
CA MET A 206 7.84 7.00 2.10
C MET A 206 6.97 7.74 1.07
N HIS A 207 6.21 8.76 1.50
CA HIS A 207 5.42 9.64 0.64
C HIS A 207 6.09 10.98 0.34
N ARG A 208 7.32 11.23 0.78
CA ARG A 208 8.04 12.50 0.52
C ARG A 208 8.03 12.94 -0.94
N ASP A 209 8.22 12.02 -1.88
CA ASP A 209 8.26 12.34 -3.31
C ASP A 209 6.85 12.61 -3.86
N ASN A 210 5.83 12.01 -3.27
CA ASN A 210 4.43 12.31 -3.59
C ASN A 210 4.02 13.68 -3.05
N MET A 211 4.47 14.05 -1.85
CA MET A 211 4.23 15.39 -1.31
C MET A 211 4.84 16.46 -2.23
N LYS A 212 6.09 16.25 -2.69
CA LYS A 212 6.73 17.13 -3.68
C LYS A 212 5.91 17.24 -4.98
N ARG A 213 5.44 16.11 -5.52
CA ARG A 213 4.62 16.11 -6.75
C ARG A 213 3.24 16.73 -6.54
N LEU A 214 2.62 16.58 -5.37
CA LEU A 214 1.34 17.23 -5.03
C LEU A 214 1.50 18.74 -4.98
N LEU A 215 2.55 19.25 -4.32
CA LEU A 215 2.86 20.68 -4.27
C LEU A 215 3.12 21.26 -5.67
N ASN A 216 3.82 20.49 -6.51
CA ASN A 216 4.12 20.89 -7.89
C ASN A 216 2.97 20.61 -8.88
N LYS A 217 1.81 20.10 -8.42
CA LYS A 217 0.67 19.69 -9.27
C LYS A 217 1.02 18.67 -10.37
N THR A 218 2.05 17.85 -10.15
CA THR A 218 2.54 16.81 -11.08
C THR A 218 2.21 15.39 -10.60
N GLU A 219 1.48 15.25 -9.48
CA GLU A 219 1.10 13.95 -8.97
C GLU A 219 0.10 13.27 -9.91
N SER A 220 0.30 11.96 -10.15
CA SER A 220 -0.55 11.17 -11.02
C SER A 220 -1.93 10.90 -10.38
N GLN A 221 -2.99 11.29 -11.07
CA GLN A 221 -4.37 10.93 -10.71
C GLN A 221 -4.69 9.48 -11.08
N ILE A 222 -5.64 8.87 -10.37
CA ILE A 222 -6.21 7.59 -10.78
C ILE A 222 -7.47 7.82 -11.61
N ASP A 223 -7.46 7.33 -12.85
CA ASP A 223 -8.66 7.28 -13.69
C ASP A 223 -9.45 6.00 -13.38
N LEU A 224 -10.65 6.16 -12.84
CA LEU A 224 -11.56 5.06 -12.50
C LEU A 224 -12.31 4.55 -13.75
N GLY A 225 -12.31 5.30 -14.86
CA GLY A 225 -13.13 5.08 -16.06
C GLY A 225 -12.46 4.33 -17.22
N GLN A 226 -11.13 4.32 -17.34
CA GLN A 226 -10.44 3.61 -18.43
C GLN A 226 -9.67 2.38 -17.95
N CYS A 227 -10.37 1.25 -17.80
CA CYS A 227 -9.74 -0.07 -17.85
C CYS A 227 -9.78 -0.61 -19.27
N ARG A 228 -9.01 0.01 -20.17
CA ARG A 228 -8.73 -0.63 -21.46
C ARG A 228 -7.74 -1.76 -21.22
N PHE A 229 -8.23 -3.00 -21.33
CA PHE A 229 -7.41 -4.19 -21.58
C PHE A 229 -6.81 -4.09 -23.00
N GLY A 230 -5.96 -3.09 -23.22
CA GLY A 230 -5.06 -3.05 -24.35
C GLY A 230 -3.67 -3.36 -23.82
N LYS A 231 -2.94 -4.27 -24.46
CA LYS A 231 -1.50 -4.42 -24.22
C LYS A 231 -0.85 -3.06 -24.50
N LYS A 232 -0.62 -2.25 -23.46
CA LYS A 232 0.22 -1.05 -23.59
C LYS A 232 1.59 -1.53 -24.06
N GLN A 233 2.16 -0.86 -25.05
CA GLN A 233 3.50 -1.20 -25.51
C GLN A 233 4.50 -0.89 -24.38
N PRO A 234 5.63 -1.61 -24.27
CA PRO A 234 6.59 -1.47 -23.17
C PRO A 234 7.04 -0.02 -22.93
N GLU A 235 7.03 0.79 -23.99
CA GLU A 235 7.44 2.19 -24.05
C GLU A 235 6.49 3.12 -23.26
N ASP A 236 5.19 2.81 -23.26
CA ASP A 236 4.15 3.55 -22.52
C ASP A 236 4.19 3.33 -21.01
N LEU A 237 4.96 2.33 -20.57
CA LEU A 237 5.04 1.91 -19.17
C LEU A 237 6.22 2.55 -18.44
N LEU A 238 7.15 3.19 -19.16
CA LEU A 238 8.35 3.81 -18.58
C LEU A 238 8.01 4.98 -17.64
N PRO A 239 8.87 5.29 -16.65
CA PRO A 239 8.60 6.32 -15.66
C PRO A 239 8.45 7.69 -16.32
N GLY A 240 7.31 8.35 -16.13
CA GLY A 240 7.07 9.71 -16.60
C GLY A 240 6.13 9.86 -17.80
N ASN A 241 5.74 8.78 -18.49
CA ASN A 241 4.91 8.86 -19.70
C ASN A 241 3.38 8.95 -19.43
N GLY A 242 3.00 9.52 -18.29
CA GLY A 242 1.61 9.59 -17.86
C GLY A 242 0.79 10.63 -18.61
N GLY A 243 0.28 10.27 -19.80
CA GLY A 243 -1.01 10.76 -20.30
C GLY A 243 -0.98 11.89 -21.32
N ILE A 244 -0.74 11.55 -22.59
CA ILE A 244 -1.53 12.07 -23.71
C ILE A 244 -1.89 10.84 -24.54
N THR A 245 -3.14 10.38 -24.44
CA THR A 245 -3.59 9.26 -25.25
C THR A 245 -3.73 9.72 -26.70
N GLU A 246 -3.09 9.01 -27.62
CA GLU A 246 -3.17 9.23 -29.08
C GLU A 246 -4.61 9.22 -29.63
N SER A 247 -5.59 8.79 -28.82
CA SER A 247 -7.02 8.89 -29.16
C SER A 247 -7.49 10.35 -29.34
N SER A 248 -6.90 11.31 -28.63
CA SER A 248 -7.17 12.74 -28.86
C SER A 248 -6.48 13.27 -30.12
N ALA A 249 -5.32 12.70 -30.51
CA ALA A 249 -4.63 13.08 -31.73
C ALA A 249 -5.37 12.58 -32.98
N GLU A 250 -5.95 11.37 -32.97
CA GLU A 250 -6.76 10.89 -34.10
C GLU A 250 -8.11 11.60 -34.23
N THR A 251 -8.72 12.01 -33.12
CA THR A 251 -9.99 12.76 -33.15
C THR A 251 -9.75 14.19 -33.67
N VAL A 252 -8.66 14.84 -33.25
CA VAL A 252 -8.29 16.18 -33.73
C VAL A 252 -7.74 16.14 -35.18
N ALA A 253 -7.05 15.06 -35.58
CA ALA A 253 -6.57 14.89 -36.96
C ALA A 253 -7.72 14.59 -37.94
N ARG A 254 -8.74 13.82 -37.52
CA ARG A 254 -9.95 13.60 -38.34
C ARG A 254 -10.77 14.88 -38.52
N ASP A 255 -10.87 15.71 -37.50
CA ASP A 255 -11.67 16.94 -37.56
C ASP A 255 -11.00 18.01 -38.45
N LYS A 256 -9.66 18.12 -38.40
CA LYS A 256 -8.89 19.01 -39.29
C LYS A 256 -8.96 18.59 -40.77
N ASN A 257 -9.07 17.30 -41.07
CA ASN A 257 -9.13 16.80 -42.46
C ASN A 257 -10.54 16.87 -43.07
N GLN A 258 -11.60 16.92 -42.25
CA GLN A 258 -12.97 17.18 -42.71
C GLN A 258 -13.22 18.69 -42.93
N GLY A 259 -12.63 19.56 -42.10
CA GLY A 259 -12.70 21.02 -42.26
C GLY A 259 -12.12 21.51 -43.59
N THR A 260 -10.94 21.02 -43.99
CA THR A 260 -10.27 21.39 -45.26
C THR A 260 -10.99 20.86 -46.50
N LYS A 261 -11.55 19.65 -46.47
CA LYS A 261 -12.32 19.10 -47.62
C LYS A 261 -13.60 19.90 -47.90
N ASN A 262 -14.25 20.47 -46.88
CA ASN A 262 -15.44 21.30 -47.06
C ASN A 262 -15.13 22.72 -47.54
N THR A 263 -13.95 23.27 -47.25
CA THR A 263 -13.54 24.58 -47.77
C THR A 263 -13.17 24.51 -49.26
N SER A 264 -12.53 23.41 -49.69
CA SER A 264 -12.17 23.19 -51.10
C SER A 264 -13.38 22.98 -52.00
N ARG A 265 -14.42 22.26 -51.54
CA ARG A 265 -15.68 22.10 -52.30
C ARG A 265 -16.51 23.39 -52.40
N LYS A 266 -16.45 24.31 -51.41
CA LYS A 266 -17.14 25.60 -51.49
C LYS A 266 -16.45 26.62 -52.41
N LYS A 267 -15.12 26.57 -52.57
CA LYS A 267 -14.39 27.45 -53.51
C LYS A 267 -14.58 27.08 -54.98
N GLN A 268 -14.85 25.81 -55.30
CA GLN A 268 -15.06 25.35 -56.67
C GLN A 268 -16.48 25.58 -57.19
N LYS A 269 -17.47 25.80 -56.30
CA LYS A 269 -18.87 26.11 -56.65
C LYS A 269 -19.18 27.61 -56.83
N ARG A 270 -18.20 28.50 -56.63
CA ARG A 270 -18.33 29.96 -56.83
C ARG A 270 -17.62 30.47 -58.11
N ARG A 271 -17.12 29.56 -58.96
CA ARG A 271 -16.41 29.87 -60.23
C ARG A 271 -17.10 29.27 -61.47
N LYS A 272 -18.40 28.99 -61.39
CA LYS A 272 -19.26 28.72 -62.55
C LYS A 272 -20.45 29.66 -62.48
#